data_AF-A0A842GAU7-F1
#
_entry.id   AF-A0A842GAU7-F1
#
_cell.length_a   1.000
_cell.length_b   1.000
_cell.length_c   1.000
_cell.angle_alpha   90.00
_cell.angle_beta   90.00
_cell.angle_gamma   90.00
#
_symmetry.space_group_name_H-M   'P 1'
#
loop_
_entity.id
_entity.type
_entity.pdbx_description
1 polymer ?
#
loop_
_entity_poly.entity_id
_entity_poly.type
_entity_poly.pdbx_seq_one_letter_code
_entity_poly.pdbx_strand_id
1 'polypeptide(L)'
;MRSFEGLLDVAQNLTAAYKLNKEREDLVSKVGSKIKEAAACGKDRIHLCGDLQTRVIDMNLTPELANEGFKMMAFVDSIEISWAKK
;
A
#
# COMPACT_ATOMS: atom_id res chain seq x y z
N MET A 1 33.83 -3.33 24.56
CA MET A 1 33.11 -4.21 23.61
C MET A 1 31.62 -3.87 23.45
N ARG A 2 31.13 -2.67 23.80
CA ARG A 2 29.69 -2.29 23.66
C ARG A 2 29.35 -1.54 22.37
N SER A 3 30.36 -1.10 21.60
CA SER A 3 30.17 -0.29 20.38
C SER A 3 29.80 -1.11 19.14
N PHE A 4 30.18 -2.40 19.10
CA PHE A 4 29.92 -3.26 17.95
C PHE A 4 28.49 -3.82 17.94
N GLU A 5 27.96 -4.19 19.10
CA GLU A 5 26.56 -4.65 19.26
C GLU A 5 25.57 -3.54 18.91
N GLY A 6 25.80 -2.31 19.37
CA GLY A 6 24.93 -1.17 19.01
C GLY A 6 24.94 -0.84 17.51
N LEU A 7 26.07 -1.00 16.83
CA LEU A 7 26.15 -0.83 15.36
C LEU A 7 25.43 -1.96 14.62
N LEU A 8 25.51 -3.19 15.12
CA LEU A 8 24.81 -4.34 14.56
C LEU A 8 23.29 -4.18 14.68
N ASP A 9 22.79 -3.75 15.83
CA ASP A 9 21.38 -3.48 16.07
C ASP A 9 20.85 -2.36 15.16
N VAL A 10 21.63 -1.28 15.00
CA VAL A 10 21.26 -0.20 14.08
C VAL A 10 21.20 -0.70 12.64
N ALA A 11 22.17 -1.48 12.17
CA ALA A 11 22.18 -2.01 10.82
C ALA A 11 21.00 -2.98 10.55
N GLN A 12 20.65 -3.82 11.52
CA GLN A 12 19.49 -4.71 11.42
C GLN A 12 18.18 -3.93 11.38
N ASN A 13 18.01 -2.93 12.24
CA ASN A 13 16.83 -2.06 12.24
C ASN A 13 16.71 -1.29 10.93
N LEU A 14 17.81 -0.77 10.39
CA LEU A 14 17.83 -0.07 9.10
C LEU A 14 17.47 -1.01 7.94
N THR A 15 17.96 -2.25 8.00
CA THR A 15 17.65 -3.28 6.99
C THR A 15 16.16 -3.68 7.04
N ALA A 16 15.60 -3.85 8.24
CA ALA A 16 14.18 -4.14 8.43
C ALA A 16 13.31 -2.98 7.91
N ALA A 17 13.66 -1.74 8.27
CA ALA A 17 12.98 -0.54 7.77
C ALA A 17 13.05 -0.42 6.25
N TYR A 18 14.21 -0.70 5.63
CA TYR A 18 14.36 -0.69 4.18
C TYR A 18 13.50 -1.76 3.49
N LYS A 19 13.44 -2.97 4.05
CA LYS A 19 12.58 -4.05 3.52
C LYS A 19 11.10 -3.66 3.56
N LEU A 20 10.64 -3.12 4.69
CA LEU A 20 9.26 -2.64 4.84
C LEU A 20 8.93 -1.53 3.83
N ASN A 21 9.84 -0.57 3.63
CA ASN A 21 9.65 0.49 2.64
C ASN A 21 9.57 -0.06 1.22
N LYS A 22 10.43 -1.01 0.85
CA LYS A 22 10.40 -1.65 -0.47
C LYS A 22 9.10 -2.40 -0.70
N GLU A 23 8.62 -3.14 0.30
CA GLU A 23 7.33 -3.82 0.19
C GLU A 23 6.16 -2.85 0.06
N ARG A 24 6.24 -1.69 0.73
CA ARG A 24 5.25 -0.60 0.60
C ARG A 24 5.24 -0.01 -0.80
N GLU A 25 6.41 0.29 -1.37
CA GLU A 25 6.53 0.76 -2.76
C GLU A 25 5.94 -0.25 -3.76
N ASP A 26 6.25 -1.54 -3.60
CA ASP A 26 5.71 -2.60 -4.45
C ASP A 26 4.18 -2.68 -4.35
N LEU A 27 3.62 -2.50 -3.15
CA LEU A 27 2.18 -2.51 -2.92
C LEU A 27 1.49 -1.32 -3.59
N VAL A 28 2.02 -0.10 -3.41
CA VAL A 28 1.51 1.11 -4.04
C VAL A 28 1.54 0.97 -5.57
N SER A 29 2.64 0.46 -6.11
CA SER A 29 2.79 0.22 -7.56
C SER A 29 1.73 -0.76 -8.10
N LYS A 30 1.45 -1.85 -7.37
CA LYS A 30 0.40 -2.82 -7.75
C LYS A 30 -1.00 -2.23 -7.71
N VAL A 31 -1.35 -1.50 -6.63
CA VAL A 31 -2.65 -0.83 -6.52
C VAL A 31 -2.81 0.21 -7.63
N GLY A 32 -1.79 1.04 -7.85
CA GLY A 32 -1.76 2.04 -8.91
C GLY A 32 -1.93 1.44 -10.31
N SER A 33 -1.32 0.29 -10.57
CA SER A 33 -1.47 -0.41 -11.85
C SER A 33 -2.90 -0.90 -12.08
N LYS A 34 -3.54 -1.50 -11.06
CA LYS A 34 -4.95 -1.90 -11.12
C LYS A 34 -5.89 -0.72 -11.35
N ILE A 35 -5.63 0.42 -10.70
CA ILE A 35 -6.40 1.65 -10.92
C ILE A 35 -6.26 2.11 -12.38
N LYS A 36 -5.02 2.16 -12.90
CA LYS A 36 -4.76 2.56 -14.29
C LYS A 36 -5.45 1.65 -15.30
N GLU A 37 -5.38 0.33 -15.11
CA GLU A 37 -6.07 -0.65 -15.95
C GLU A 37 -7.58 -0.43 -15.93
N ALA A 38 -8.16 -0.27 -14.73
CA ALA A 38 -9.59 -0.04 -14.59
C ALA A 38 -10.04 1.29 -15.23
N ALA A 39 -9.26 2.36 -15.04
CA ALA A 39 -9.50 3.65 -15.66
C ALA A 39 -9.40 3.57 -17.20
N ALA A 40 -8.43 2.82 -17.74
CA ALA A 40 -8.30 2.56 -19.18
C ALA A 40 -9.50 1.78 -19.75
N CYS A 41 -10.13 0.92 -18.94
CA CYS A 41 -11.38 0.24 -19.27
C CYS A 41 -12.63 1.10 -19.01
N GLY A 42 -12.50 2.38 -18.66
CA GLY A 42 -13.61 3.30 -18.41
C GLY A 42 -14.34 3.08 -17.09
N LYS A 43 -13.80 2.27 -16.18
CA LYS A 43 -14.30 2.09 -14.82
C LYS A 43 -13.88 3.26 -13.94
N ASP A 44 -14.65 3.51 -12.89
CA ASP A 44 -14.45 4.54 -11.86
C ASP A 44 -14.15 3.94 -10.49
N ARG A 45 -13.99 2.61 -10.42
CA ARG A 45 -13.74 1.85 -9.21
C ARG A 45 -13.00 0.53 -9.46
N ILE A 46 -12.27 0.08 -8.46
CA ILE A 46 -11.70 -1.27 -8.36
C ILE A 46 -12.03 -1.91 -7.03
N HIS A 47 -12.05 -3.24 -7.00
CA HIS A 47 -12.12 -4.03 -5.77
C HIS A 47 -10.78 -4.74 -5.55
N LEU A 48 -10.23 -4.57 -4.36
CA LEU A 48 -9.09 -5.33 -3.86
C LEU A 48 -9.62 -6.43 -2.94
N CYS A 49 -9.24 -7.68 -3.19
CA CYS A 49 -9.66 -8.84 -2.39
C CYS A 49 -8.43 -9.62 -1.92
N GLY A 50 -8.60 -10.43 -0.88
CA GLY A 50 -7.59 -11.36 -0.37
C GLY A 50 -6.32 -10.65 0.13
N ASP A 51 -5.15 -11.22 -0.12
CA ASP A 51 -3.87 -10.73 0.40
C ASP A 51 -3.59 -9.26 0.08
N LEU A 52 -4.08 -8.77 -1.06
CA LEU A 52 -3.86 -7.39 -1.47
C LEU A 52 -4.66 -6.41 -0.60
N GLN A 53 -5.85 -6.79 -0.16
CA GLN A 53 -6.65 -6.01 0.79
C GLN A 53 -5.95 -5.95 2.14
N THR A 54 -5.56 -7.11 2.69
CA THR A 54 -4.90 -7.21 3.99
C THR A 54 -3.65 -6.35 4.04
N ARG A 55 -2.80 -6.43 3.00
CA ARG A 55 -1.57 -5.62 2.94
C ARG A 55 -1.83 -4.11 2.85
N VAL A 56 -2.89 -3.68 2.16
CA VAL A 56 -3.26 -2.25 2.09
C VAL A 56 -3.68 -1.72 3.46
N ILE A 57 -4.42 -2.54 4.23
CA ILE A 57 -4.83 -2.22 5.61
C ILE A 57 -3.61 -2.23 6.54
N ASP A 58 -2.80 -3.29 6.51
CA ASP A 58 -1.64 -3.47 7.39
C ASP A 58 -0.59 -2.36 7.21
N MET A 59 -0.41 -1.90 5.98
CA MET A 59 0.51 -0.79 5.66
C MET A 59 -0.12 0.59 5.82
N ASN A 60 -1.38 0.67 6.25
CA ASN A 60 -2.13 1.91 6.46
C ASN A 60 -2.04 2.86 5.26
N LEU A 61 -2.24 2.35 4.03
CA LEU A 61 -2.20 3.16 2.80
C LEU A 61 -3.48 3.98 2.58
N THR A 62 -4.51 3.74 3.39
CA THR A 62 -5.79 4.45 3.46
C THR A 62 -5.67 5.98 3.37
N PRO A 63 -4.84 6.66 4.18
CA PRO A 63 -4.76 8.12 4.21
C PRO A 63 -4.06 8.69 2.98
N GLU A 64 -3.08 7.97 2.42
CA GLU A 64 -2.35 8.40 1.23
C GLU A 64 -3.24 8.35 -0.01
N LEU A 65 -4.01 7.26 -0.15
CA LEU A 65 -5.00 7.13 -1.21
C LEU A 65 -6.10 8.21 -1.09
N ALA A 66 -6.51 8.55 0.15
CA ALA A 66 -7.45 9.65 0.37
C ALA A 66 -6.87 11.01 -0.03
N ASN A 67 -5.59 11.28 0.25
CA ASN A 67 -4.90 12.51 -0.15
C ASN A 67 -4.79 12.67 -1.68
N GLU A 68 -4.64 11.55 -2.39
CA GLU A 68 -4.65 11.50 -3.86
C GLU A 68 -6.06 11.66 -4.47
N GLY A 69 -7.10 11.75 -3.64
CA GLY A 69 -8.49 11.94 -4.08
C GLY A 69 -9.26 10.65 -4.34
N PHE A 70 -8.72 9.50 -3.95
CA PHE A 70 -9.43 8.22 -3.98
C PHE A 70 -10.35 8.09 -2.76
N LYS A 71 -11.55 7.57 -2.97
CA LYS A 71 -12.47 7.16 -1.89
C LYS A 71 -12.30 5.67 -1.67
N MET A 72 -12.11 5.27 -0.41
CA MET A 72 -12.05 3.86 -0.07
C MET A 72 -13.25 3.46 0.78
N MET A 73 -13.82 2.30 0.47
CA MET A 73 -14.87 1.67 1.26
C MET A 73 -14.45 0.24 1.58
N ALA A 74 -14.33 -0.07 2.88
CA ALA A 74 -13.99 -1.40 3.33
C ALA A 74 -15.27 -2.26 3.43
N PHE A 75 -15.18 -3.47 2.88
CA PHE A 75 -16.16 -4.54 2.98
C PHE A 75 -15.57 -5.68 3.81
N VAL A 76 -16.40 -6.68 4.14
CA VAL A 76 -16.02 -7.83 4.97
C VAL A 76 -14.82 -8.59 4.37
N ASP A 77 -14.73 -8.65 3.04
CA ASP A 77 -13.75 -9.45 2.29
C ASP A 77 -13.02 -8.68 1.19
N SER A 78 -13.23 -7.36 1.12
CA SER A 78 -12.65 -6.53 0.07
C SER A 78 -12.54 -5.05 0.46
N ILE A 79 -11.71 -4.30 -0.26
CA ILE A 79 -11.73 -2.83 -0.25
C ILE A 79 -12.10 -2.37 -1.65
N GLU A 80 -13.15 -1.56 -1.76
CA GLU A 80 -13.39 -0.78 -2.96
C GLU A 80 -12.57 0.51 -2.91
N ILE A 81 -11.90 0.81 -4.00
CA ILE A 81 -11.25 2.10 -4.25
C ILE A 81 -11.98 2.73 -5.45
N SER A 82 -12.62 3.87 -5.23
CA SER A 82 -13.35 4.63 -6.26
C SER A 82 -12.77 6.03 -6.42
N TRP A 83 -12.96 6.63 -7.60
CA TRP A 83 -12.51 7.99 -7.90
C TRP A 83 -13.59 8.74 -8.70
N ALA A 84 -13.53 10.07 -8.64
CA ALA A 84 -14.41 10.90 -9.46
C ALA A 84 -13.98 10.78 -10.93
N LYS A 85 -14.93 10.42 -11.81
CA LYS A 85 -14.75 10.51 -13.26
C LYS A 85 -14.69 12.00 -13.61
N LYS A 86 -13.53 12.47 -14.09
CA LYS A 86 -13.40 13.80 -14.69
C LYS A 86 -14.11 13.85 -16.04
#